data_AF-A0A847NAM2-F1
#
_entry.id   AF-A0A847NAM2-F1
#
_cell.length_a   1.000
_cell.length_b   1.000
_cell.length_c   1.000
_cell.angle_alpha   90.00
_cell.angle_beta   90.00
_cell.angle_gamma   90.00
#
_symmetry.space_group_name_H-M   'P 1'
#
loop_
_entity.id
_entity.type
_entity.pdbx_description
1 polymer ?
#
loop_
_entity_poly.entity_id
_entity_poly.type
_entity_poly.pdbx_seq_one_letter_code
_entity_poly.pdbx_strand_id
1 'polypeptide(L)' 'MKLGIVDYGVGNIYSLKKALEHLEVDAVVSKNAKVLDGCSGIVLPG' A
#
# COMPACT_ATOMS: atom_id res chain seq x y z
N MET A 1 -9.57 -7.15 -5.30
CA MET A 1 -9.30 -6.73 -3.92
C MET A 1 -8.19 -5.70 -3.97
N LYS A 2 -8.33 -4.58 -3.25
CA LYS A 2 -7.36 -3.48 -3.32
C LYS A 2 -6.69 -3.30 -1.96
N LEU A 3 -5.36 -3.34 -1.91
CA LEU A 3 -4.61 -3.15 -0.67
C LEU A 3 -4.17 -1.69 -0.53
N GLY A 4 -4.38 -1.10 0.64
CA GLY A 4 -3.89 0.22 0.98
C GLY A 4 -2.51 0.14 1.61
N ILE A 5 -1.52 0.83 1.09
CA ILE A 5 -0.21 0.95 1.71
C ILE A 5 -0.12 2.33 2.34
N VAL A 6 0.12 2.38 3.64
CA VAL A 6 0.26 3.66 4.34
C VAL A 6 1.65 4.23 4.06
N ASP A 7 1.70 5.46 3.54
CA ASP A 7 2.96 6.14 3.25
C ASP A 7 3.42 7.03 4.41
N TYR A 8 4.44 6.59 5.14
CA TYR A 8 5.03 7.33 6.28
C TYR A 8 6.23 8.18 5.91
N GLY A 9 6.59 8.27 4.63
CA GLY A 9 7.72 9.09 4.16
C GLY A 9 9.11 8.50 4.40
N VAL A 10 9.26 7.40 5.14
CA VAL A 10 10.54 6.69 5.36
C VAL A 10 10.54 5.31 4.68
N GLY A 11 11.67 5.02 4.03
CA GLY A 11 11.74 4.13 2.86
C GLY A 11 11.55 2.64 3.12
N ASN A 12 10.50 2.07 2.53
CA ASN A 12 10.52 0.76 1.84
C ASN A 12 9.36 0.58 0.84
N ILE A 13 8.65 1.67 0.50
CA ILE A 13 7.44 1.62 -0.35
C ILE A 13 7.76 1.07 -1.73
N TYR A 14 8.97 1.33 -2.24
CA TYR A 14 9.42 0.82 -3.53
C TYR A 14 9.50 -0.72 -3.56
N SER A 15 10.10 -1.33 -2.53
CA SER A 15 10.21 -2.80 -2.42
C SER A 15 8.84 -3.44 -2.24
N LEU A 16 7.98 -2.82 -1.43
CA LEU A 16 6.62 -3.30 -1.21
C LEU A 16 5.78 -3.22 -2.49
N LYS A 17 5.89 -2.10 -3.23
CA LYS A 17 5.24 -1.92 -4.52
C LYS A 17 5.72 -2.96 -5.53
N LYS A 18 7.03 -3.25 -5.59
CA LYS A 18 7.60 -4.32 -6.42
C LYS A 18 7.07 -5.71 -6.06
N ALA A 19 6.96 -6.04 -4.77
CA ALA A 19 6.41 -7.31 -4.32
C ALA A 19 4.93 -7.45 -4.72
N LEU A 20 4.14 -6.38 -4.56
CA LEU A 20 2.73 -6.35 -4.94
C LEU A 20 2.53 -6.42 -6.46
N GLU A 21 3.40 -5.75 -7.24
CA GLU A 21 3.42 -5.89 -8.71
C GLU A 21 3.78 -7.31 -9.14
N HIS A 22 4.71 -7.98 -8.43
CA HIS A 22 5.05 -9.38 -8.71
C HIS A 22 3.92 -10.37 -8.35
N LEU A 23 3.11 -10.04 -7.35
CA LEU A 23 1.95 -10.81 -6.92
C LEU A 23 0.68 -10.50 -7.72
N GLU A 24 0.76 -9.59 -8.71
CA GLU A 24 -0.39 -9.08 -9.48
C GLU A 24 -1.52 -8.53 -8.59
N VAL A 25 -1.15 -7.97 -7.43
CA VAL A 25 -2.09 -7.42 -6.45
C VAL A 25 -2.24 -5.91 -6.66
N ASP A 26 -3.48 -5.46 -6.80
CA ASP A 26 -3.82 -4.05 -6.91
C ASP A 26 -3.60 -3.35 -5.55
N ALA A 27 -2.63 -2.45 -5.47
CA ALA A 27 -2.30 -1.74 -4.25
C ALA A 27 -2.19 -0.22 -4.46
N VAL A 28 -2.69 0.55 -3.50
CA VAL A 28 -2.66 2.01 -3.52
C VAL A 28 -1.81 2.53 -2.37
N VAL A 29 -0.79 3.31 -2.69
CA VAL A 29 0.01 4.01 -1.69
C VAL A 29 -0.67 5.33 -1.38
N SER A 30 -1.04 5.57 -0.13
CA SER A 30 -1.63 6.84 0.27
C SER A 30 -1.35 7.17 1.74
N LYS A 31 -1.29 8.48 2.03
CA LYS A 31 -1.27 9.03 3.40
C LYS A 31 -2.67 9.37 3.89
N ASN A 32 -3.67 9.31 3.01
CA ASN A 32 -5.01 9.77 3.30
C ASN A 32 -5.87 8.60 3.78
N ALA A 33 -6.36 8.69 5.01
CA ALA A 33 -7.22 7.67 5.61
C ALA A 33 -8.45 7.36 4.74
N LYS A 34 -9.03 8.35 4.05
CA LYS A 34 -10.20 8.12 3.16
C LYS A 34 -9.88 7.22 1.97
N VAL A 35 -8.65 7.27 1.45
CA VAL A 35 -8.21 6.43 0.33
C VAL A 35 -7.96 5.00 0.81
N LEU A 36 -7.43 4.86 2.02
CA LEU A 36 -7.13 3.59 2.67
C LEU A 36 -8.39 2.88 3.18
N ASP A 37 -9.41 3.63 3.60
CA ASP A 37 -10.69 3.10 4.08
C ASP A 37 -11.46 2.33 2.99
N GLY A 38 -11.31 2.73 1.73
CA GLY A 38 -11.86 2.02 0.59
C GLY A 38 -11.10 0.75 0.19
N CYS A 39 -10.02 0.41 0.89
CA CYS A 39 -9.21 -0.77 0.60
C CYS A 39 -9.71 -1.99 1.39
N SER A 40 -9.54 -3.17 0.81
CA SER A 40 -9.90 -4.45 1.45
C SER A 40 -9.00 -4.80 2.64
N GLY A 41 -7.83 -4.15 2.72
CA GLY A 41 -6.88 -4.30 3.80
C GLY A 41 -5.81 -3.23 3.70
N ILE A 42 -5.13 -2.98 4.80
CA ILE A 42 -4.06 -1.98 4.89
C ILE A 42 -2.76 -2.64 5.31
N VAL A 43 -1.68 -2.33 4.58
CA VAL A 43 -0.31 -2.73 4.88
C VAL A 43 0.39 -1.57 5.52
N LEU A 44 1.02 -1.86 6.66
CA LEU A 44 1.80 -0.89 7.37
C LEU A 44 3.32 -1.12 7.19
N PRO A 45 4.02 -0.44 6.24
CA PRO A 45 5.47 -0.55 6.12
C PRO A 45 6.24 -0.10 7.38
N GLY A 46 7.22 -0.90 7.82
CA GLY A 46 8.09 -0.61 8.96
C GLY A 46 9.09 -1.74 9.13
#